data_AF-A0A4V1CAI9-F1
#
_entry.id   AF-A0A4V1CAI9-F1
#
_cell.length_a   1.000
_cell.length_b   1.000
_cell.length_c   1.000
_cell.angle_alpha   90.00
_cell.angle_beta   90.00
_cell.angle_gamma   90.00
#
_symmetry.space_group_name_H-M   'P 1'
#
loop_
_entity.id
_entity.type
_entity.pdbx_description
1 polymer ?
#
loop_
_entity_poly.entity_id
_entity_poly.type
_entity_poly.pdbx_seq_one_letter_code
_entity_poly.pdbx_strand_id
1 'polypeptide(L)'
;MHFTSRCCAAPGVFAGALLLTAVTALLSPTTQAQTTDASAQGEALSPDATPSKKGAYLSDWYNQDLTIIGSKDISFGPQPADDVYLEYEYFGRKGPFELYGYIDIPKIFNIGNSHDKGVWDHGSPVFMEHEPRISIDYLAGRSLAVGPFKEWYVAFDWIYDHGSNSANRANTLYSGLGTDIDIHSRVNLSANFYGRYQWENYGASNEYSWDGYRAQLKYIVPISQFSNGASLTYIGFTNFDFGSDLHKDNPARTANATVATNVLLYSFTHLRFTLVGRYFHNGGNWQDGSELNFGDGNFRARSDGWGYYAGVGYQF
;
A
#
# COMPACT_ATOMS: atom_id res chain seq x y z
N MET A 1 47.36 -25.57 -37.87
CA MET A 1 47.47 -24.35 -37.03
C MET A 1 46.22 -24.26 -36.19
N HIS A 2 46.37 -24.47 -34.88
CA HIS A 2 45.29 -24.40 -33.91
C HIS A 2 44.86 -22.95 -33.72
N PHE A 3 43.57 -22.66 -33.88
CA PHE A 3 42.96 -21.43 -33.38
C PHE A 3 41.94 -21.81 -32.30
N THR A 4 42.34 -21.58 -31.06
CA THR A 4 41.51 -21.66 -29.86
C THR A 4 40.57 -20.45 -29.81
N SER A 5 39.26 -20.73 -29.74
CA SER A 5 38.21 -19.78 -29.42
C SER A 5 38.35 -19.31 -27.96
N ARG A 6 38.41 -17.99 -27.73
CA ARG A 6 38.28 -17.36 -26.42
C ARG A 6 36.84 -16.83 -26.29
N CYS A 7 36.06 -17.43 -25.39
CA CYS A 7 34.85 -16.82 -24.84
C CYS A 7 35.26 -15.64 -23.94
N CYS A 8 34.80 -14.44 -24.27
CA CYS A 8 34.77 -13.31 -23.33
C CYS A 8 33.53 -13.45 -22.45
N ALA A 9 33.74 -13.69 -21.15
CA ALA A 9 32.70 -13.58 -20.13
C ALA A 9 32.50 -12.09 -19.79
N ALA A 10 31.24 -11.64 -19.79
CA ALA A 10 30.85 -10.33 -19.29
C ALA A 10 30.85 -10.33 -17.75
N PRO A 11 31.32 -9.26 -17.08
CA PRO A 11 31.28 -9.17 -15.62
C PRO A 11 30.00 -8.46 -15.15
N GLY A 12 29.37 -8.96 -14.08
CA GLY A 12 28.45 -8.13 -13.29
C GLY A 12 27.21 -8.80 -12.70
N VAL A 13 27.34 -9.92 -11.99
CA VAL A 13 26.32 -10.37 -11.02
C VAL A 13 27.03 -10.80 -9.74
N PHE A 14 27.37 -9.83 -8.88
CA PHE A 14 27.82 -10.09 -7.51
C PHE A 14 27.54 -8.86 -6.64
N ALA A 15 26.26 -8.58 -6.40
CA ALA A 15 25.80 -7.66 -5.36
C ALA A 15 24.60 -8.30 -4.66
N GLY A 16 24.85 -9.37 -3.90
CA GLY A 16 23.81 -10.15 -3.25
C GLY A 16 24.37 -11.17 -2.27
N ALA A 17 25.31 -10.76 -1.41
CA ALA A 17 25.82 -11.66 -0.36
C ALA A 17 26.48 -10.95 0.85
N LEU A 18 26.34 -9.63 1.03
CA LEU A 18 27.13 -8.89 2.04
C LEU A 18 26.33 -8.09 3.08
N LEU A 19 25.04 -8.40 3.26
CA LEU A 19 24.19 -7.75 4.27
C LEU A 19 23.95 -8.59 5.54
N LEU A 20 24.47 -9.82 5.64
CA LEU A 20 24.17 -10.72 6.77
C LEU A 20 25.29 -10.88 7.82
N THR A 21 26.48 -10.29 7.62
CA THR A 21 27.66 -10.55 8.48
C THR A 21 28.09 -9.40 9.38
N ALA A 22 27.38 -8.26 9.41
CA ALA A 22 27.77 -7.11 10.21
C ALA A 22 27.06 -6.96 11.58
N VAL A 23 26.15 -7.87 11.97
CA VAL A 23 25.28 -7.70 13.16
C VAL A 23 25.73 -8.51 14.39
N THR A 24 26.96 -9.03 14.42
CA THR A 24 27.43 -9.92 15.52
C THR A 24 28.44 -9.31 16.49
N ALA A 25 28.72 -8.01 16.44
CA ALA A 25 29.64 -7.39 17.39
C ALA A 25 29.04 -6.13 18.01
N LEU A 26 28.21 -6.31 19.04
CA LEU A 26 28.02 -5.41 20.20
C LEU A 26 27.06 -6.12 21.17
N LEU A 27 27.65 -6.75 22.19
CA LEU A 27 26.93 -7.40 23.28
C LEU A 27 26.42 -6.33 24.25
N SER A 28 25.14 -5.98 24.13
CA SER A 28 24.36 -5.25 25.13
C SER A 28 23.38 -6.22 25.79
N PRO A 29 22.96 -6.01 27.05
CA PRO A 29 22.11 -6.95 27.78
C PRO A 29 20.83 -7.21 26.99
N THR A 30 20.45 -8.47 26.89
CA THR A 30 19.31 -8.98 26.14
C THR A 30 18.00 -8.40 26.69
N THR A 31 17.57 -7.26 26.17
CA THR A 31 16.19 -6.81 26.28
C THR A 31 15.36 -7.75 25.41
N GLN A 32 14.55 -8.57 26.07
CA GLN A 32 13.61 -9.48 25.41
C GLN A 32 12.69 -8.65 24.51
N ALA A 33 12.45 -9.10 23.27
CA ALA A 33 11.59 -8.39 22.33
C ALA A 33 10.17 -8.28 22.94
N GLN A 34 9.78 -7.07 23.31
CA GLN A 34 8.41 -6.76 23.69
C GLN A 34 7.72 -6.29 22.40
N THR A 35 6.77 -7.09 21.90
CA THR A 35 5.91 -6.67 20.79
C THR A 35 5.13 -5.45 21.24
N THR A 36 5.40 -4.29 20.64
CA THR A 36 4.63 -3.08 20.93
C THR A 36 3.47 -2.99 19.96
N ASP A 37 2.24 -2.82 20.44
CA ASP A 37 1.04 -2.64 19.60
C ASP A 37 1.00 -1.28 18.87
N ALA A 38 2.04 -0.46 19.03
CA ALA A 38 2.12 0.90 18.50
C ALA A 38 2.70 0.92 17.07
N SER A 39 2.02 0.24 16.15
CA SER A 39 2.26 0.25 14.71
C SER A 39 1.21 1.08 14.00
N ALA A 40 1.58 1.72 12.88
CA ALA A 40 0.65 2.40 12.00
C ALA A 40 0.20 1.51 10.82
N GLN A 41 0.62 0.25 10.74
CA GLN A 41 0.14 -0.69 9.73
C GLN A 41 -1.27 -1.19 10.09
N GLY A 42 -2.24 -0.81 9.28
CA GLY A 42 -3.66 -1.05 9.51
C GLY A 42 -4.32 0.05 10.34
N GLU A 43 -5.39 -0.31 11.06
CA GLU A 43 -6.24 0.65 11.78
C GLU A 43 -6.44 0.27 13.26
N ALA A 44 -5.54 -0.56 13.80
CA ALA A 44 -5.64 -1.21 15.12
C ALA A 44 -5.74 -0.27 16.34
N LEU A 45 -5.79 1.05 16.14
CA LEU A 45 -5.99 2.04 17.19
C LEU A 45 -7.44 2.48 17.39
N SER A 46 -8.38 2.06 16.53
CA SER A 46 -9.80 2.33 16.75
C SER A 46 -10.31 1.43 17.89
N PRO A 47 -10.67 1.99 19.05
CA PRO A 47 -11.15 1.20 20.18
C PRO A 47 -12.59 0.77 19.95
N ASP A 48 -12.90 -0.47 20.32
CA ASP A 48 -14.28 -0.95 20.34
C ASP A 48 -15.14 -0.08 21.26
N ALA A 49 -16.28 0.39 20.77
CA ALA A 49 -17.24 1.11 21.59
C ALA A 49 -17.84 0.23 22.72
N THR A 50 -17.75 -1.09 22.58
CA THR A 50 -18.10 -2.06 23.63
C THR A 50 -17.16 -3.26 23.49
N PRO A 51 -16.51 -3.73 24.57
CA PRO A 51 -15.64 -4.90 24.51
C PRO A 51 -16.39 -6.09 23.91
N SER A 52 -15.84 -6.66 22.84
CA SER A 52 -16.44 -7.81 22.20
C SER A 52 -16.53 -8.99 23.18
N LYS A 53 -17.66 -9.71 23.17
CA LYS A 53 -17.78 -10.94 23.95
C LYS A 53 -16.92 -12.00 23.27
N LYS A 54 -15.88 -12.47 23.96
CA LYS A 54 -14.98 -13.55 23.51
C LYS A 54 -15.79 -14.82 23.19
N GLY A 55 -16.17 -14.97 21.93
CA GLY A 55 -16.70 -16.21 21.38
C GLY A 55 -15.58 -17.08 20.85
N ALA A 56 -15.80 -18.40 20.76
CA ALA A 56 -14.79 -19.33 20.26
C ALA A 56 -14.31 -19.07 18.81
N TYR A 57 -15.03 -18.21 18.07
CA TYR A 57 -14.77 -17.87 16.68
C TYR A 57 -14.40 -16.40 16.45
N LEU A 58 -14.34 -15.58 17.51
CA LEU A 58 -13.95 -14.18 17.39
C LEU A 58 -12.42 -14.07 17.54
N SER A 59 -11.77 -13.44 16.57
CA SER A 59 -10.32 -13.29 16.59
C SER A 59 -9.94 -12.04 17.37
N ASP A 60 -9.17 -12.19 18.46
CA ASP A 60 -8.65 -11.05 19.26
C ASP A 60 -7.59 -10.21 18.51
N TRP A 61 -7.20 -10.61 17.28
CA TRP A 61 -6.07 -10.02 16.56
C TRP A 61 -6.31 -9.77 15.07
N TYR A 62 -7.40 -10.31 14.49
CA TYR A 62 -7.69 -10.24 13.05
C TYR A 62 -9.05 -9.58 12.86
N ASN A 63 -9.01 -8.34 12.38
CA ASN A 63 -10.16 -7.49 12.14
C ASN A 63 -10.53 -7.56 10.67
N GLN A 64 -11.83 -7.43 10.41
CA GLN A 64 -12.39 -7.51 9.06
C GLN A 64 -13.48 -6.47 8.92
N ASP A 65 -13.51 -5.83 7.77
CA ASP A 65 -14.47 -4.80 7.43
C ASP A 65 -15.06 -5.07 6.04
N LEU A 66 -16.33 -4.71 5.90
CA LEU A 66 -16.97 -4.64 4.60
C LEU A 66 -17.53 -3.24 4.39
N THR A 67 -17.06 -2.55 3.36
CA THR A 67 -17.34 -1.14 3.12
C THR A 67 -17.89 -0.92 1.71
N ILE A 68 -18.94 -0.12 1.58
CA ILE A 68 -19.31 0.47 0.29
C ILE A 68 -18.63 1.83 0.19
N ILE A 69 -17.86 2.04 -0.87
CA ILE A 69 -17.09 3.26 -1.08
C ILE A 69 -17.57 3.92 -2.38
N GLY A 70 -17.86 5.21 -2.30
CA GLY A 70 -17.98 6.08 -3.45
C GLY A 70 -16.71 6.91 -3.61
N SER A 71 -16.13 6.92 -4.80
CA SER A 71 -14.94 7.70 -5.13
C SER A 71 -15.23 8.73 -6.22
N LYS A 72 -14.49 9.85 -6.18
CA LYS A 72 -14.62 10.97 -7.10
C LYS A 72 -13.23 11.47 -7.48
N ASP A 73 -13.00 11.69 -8.77
CA ASP A 73 -11.79 12.32 -9.29
C ASP A 73 -10.48 11.55 -8.97
N ILE A 74 -10.53 10.21 -9.00
CA ILE A 74 -9.36 9.35 -8.71
C ILE A 74 -8.41 9.30 -9.91
N SER A 75 -7.15 9.67 -9.69
CA SER A 75 -6.15 9.89 -10.74
C SER A 75 -5.03 8.85 -10.77
N PHE A 76 -5.34 7.55 -10.59
CA PHE A 76 -4.36 6.48 -10.87
C PHE A 76 -4.18 6.23 -12.39
N GLY A 77 -5.19 6.55 -13.20
CA GLY A 77 -5.09 6.59 -14.66
C GLY A 77 -4.87 8.02 -15.19
N PRO A 78 -4.69 8.18 -16.51
CA PRO A 78 -4.52 9.50 -17.12
C PRO A 78 -5.86 10.26 -17.21
N GLN A 79 -6.98 9.54 -17.14
CA GLN A 79 -8.32 10.10 -17.05
C GLN A 79 -8.89 9.80 -15.66
N PRO A 80 -9.36 10.81 -14.92
CA PRO A 80 -9.92 10.61 -13.59
C PRO A 80 -11.16 9.74 -13.60
N ALA A 81 -11.21 8.81 -12.66
CA ALA A 81 -12.31 7.87 -12.47
C ALA A 81 -13.19 8.27 -11.29
N ASP A 82 -14.50 8.03 -11.45
CA ASP A 82 -15.48 8.06 -10.38
C ASP A 82 -16.11 6.66 -10.34
N ASP A 83 -16.27 6.08 -9.16
CA ASP A 83 -16.75 4.70 -8.98
C ASP A 83 -17.57 4.59 -7.68
N VAL A 84 -18.46 3.59 -7.62
CA VAL A 84 -19.02 3.05 -6.39
C VAL A 84 -18.76 1.55 -6.35
N TYR A 85 -17.91 1.14 -5.40
CA TYR A 85 -17.40 -0.22 -5.28
C TYR A 85 -17.60 -0.80 -3.87
N LEU A 86 -17.45 -2.12 -3.78
CA LEU A 86 -17.44 -2.86 -2.52
C LEU A 86 -15.99 -3.17 -2.16
N GLU A 87 -15.60 -2.89 -0.93
CA GLU A 87 -14.26 -3.18 -0.40
C GLU A 87 -14.39 -4.15 0.79
N TYR A 88 -13.60 -5.21 0.78
CA TYR A 88 -13.33 -6.04 1.96
C TYR A 88 -11.94 -5.68 2.47
N GLU A 89 -11.85 -5.15 3.68
CA GLU A 89 -10.58 -4.80 4.33
C GLU A 89 -10.31 -5.76 5.50
N TYR A 90 -9.05 -6.02 5.76
CA TYR A 90 -8.63 -6.80 6.90
C TYR A 90 -7.29 -6.31 7.46
N PHE A 91 -7.14 -6.38 8.77
CA PHE A 91 -5.91 -5.99 9.44
C PHE A 91 -5.71 -6.70 10.77
N GLY A 92 -4.45 -6.86 11.15
CA GLY A 92 -4.14 -7.56 12.38
C GLY A 92 -2.66 -7.79 12.62
N ARG A 93 -2.35 -8.20 13.85
CA ARG A 93 -0.99 -8.56 14.23
C ARG A 93 -0.97 -9.73 15.19
N LYS A 94 -0.16 -10.74 14.89
CA LYS A 94 0.04 -11.90 15.77
C LYS A 94 1.44 -12.50 15.61
N GLY A 95 2.13 -12.62 16.73
CA GLY A 95 3.51 -13.12 16.73
C GLY A 95 4.41 -12.23 15.87
N PRO A 96 5.19 -12.79 14.92
CA PRO A 96 6.02 -11.98 14.04
C PRO A 96 5.24 -11.33 12.91
N PHE A 97 3.99 -11.70 12.67
CA PHE A 97 3.24 -11.28 11.49
C PHE A 97 2.33 -10.10 11.80
N GLU A 98 2.40 -9.12 10.91
CA GLU A 98 1.47 -8.00 10.83
C GLU A 98 0.95 -7.92 9.40
N LEU A 99 -0.32 -7.59 9.27
CA LEU A 99 -0.99 -7.57 7.99
C LEU A 99 -2.01 -6.45 7.95
N TYR A 100 -2.05 -5.83 6.78
CA TYR A 100 -3.10 -4.94 6.32
C TYR A 100 -3.38 -5.33 4.86
N GLY A 101 -4.62 -5.24 4.42
CA GLY A 101 -4.94 -5.41 3.02
C GLY A 101 -6.41 -5.20 2.74
N TYR A 102 -6.71 -4.93 1.48
CA TYR A 102 -8.07 -4.75 1.02
C TYR A 102 -8.27 -5.39 -0.35
N ILE A 103 -9.54 -5.69 -0.66
CA ILE A 103 -10.00 -6.28 -1.90
C ILE A 103 -11.23 -5.50 -2.36
N ASP A 104 -11.12 -4.86 -3.51
CA ASP A 104 -12.19 -4.12 -4.16
C ASP A 104 -12.88 -4.97 -5.22
N ILE A 105 -14.20 -4.81 -5.31
CA ILE A 105 -15.02 -5.22 -6.44
C ILE A 105 -15.52 -3.95 -7.13
N PRO A 106 -14.79 -3.47 -8.17
CA PRO A 106 -15.07 -2.19 -8.81
C PRO A 106 -16.47 -2.15 -9.43
N LYS A 107 -17.09 -0.96 -9.39
CA LYS A 107 -18.38 -0.70 -10.05
C LYS A 107 -19.49 -1.66 -9.66
N ILE A 108 -19.54 -2.08 -8.39
CA ILE A 108 -20.43 -3.14 -7.89
C ILE A 108 -21.92 -2.83 -8.15
N PHE A 109 -22.32 -1.56 -8.17
CA PHE A 109 -23.69 -1.13 -8.46
C PHE A 109 -23.88 -0.57 -9.89
N ASN A 110 -22.90 -0.74 -10.77
CA ASN A 110 -22.86 -0.12 -12.09
C ASN A 110 -22.95 1.42 -12.06
N ILE A 111 -22.42 2.05 -10.99
CA ILE A 111 -22.38 3.50 -10.80
C ILE A 111 -20.92 3.94 -10.88
N GLY A 112 -20.62 4.79 -11.86
CA GLY A 112 -19.30 5.34 -12.10
C GLY A 112 -19.33 6.28 -13.30
N ASN A 113 -18.21 6.90 -13.65
CA ASN A 113 -18.11 7.71 -14.86
C ASN A 113 -17.71 6.86 -16.09
N SER A 114 -17.52 7.50 -17.25
CA SER A 114 -17.18 6.80 -18.50
C SER A 114 -15.77 6.22 -18.54
N HIS A 115 -14.86 6.71 -17.68
CA HIS A 115 -13.48 6.24 -17.59
C HIS A 115 -13.33 5.06 -16.63
N ASP A 116 -14.38 4.77 -15.86
CA ASP A 116 -14.43 3.67 -14.92
C ASP A 116 -15.06 2.41 -15.55
N LYS A 117 -14.45 1.26 -15.27
CA LYS A 117 -14.83 -0.07 -15.73
C LYS A 117 -14.62 -1.05 -14.58
N GLY A 118 -15.63 -1.89 -14.31
CA GLY A 118 -15.58 -2.86 -13.23
C GLY A 118 -16.15 -4.22 -13.59
N VAL A 119 -16.68 -4.90 -12.57
CA VAL A 119 -17.06 -6.32 -12.63
C VAL A 119 -18.16 -6.63 -13.66
N TRP A 120 -18.96 -5.65 -14.06
CA TRP A 120 -20.10 -5.83 -14.95
C TRP A 120 -19.88 -5.38 -16.40
N ASP A 121 -18.84 -4.59 -16.70
CA ASP A 121 -18.69 -3.92 -18.00
C ASP A 121 -17.29 -4.05 -18.61
N HIS A 122 -16.73 -5.26 -18.52
CA HIS A 122 -15.41 -5.63 -19.06
C HIS A 122 -14.24 -4.82 -18.47
N GLY A 123 -14.39 -4.36 -17.23
CA GLY A 123 -13.30 -3.89 -16.39
C GLY A 123 -12.71 -4.99 -15.54
N SER A 124 -12.01 -4.59 -14.48
CA SER A 124 -11.46 -5.54 -13.53
C SER A 124 -12.57 -6.08 -12.63
N PRO A 125 -12.69 -7.42 -12.48
CA PRO A 125 -13.59 -8.00 -11.50
C PRO A 125 -13.07 -7.86 -10.07
N VAL A 126 -11.77 -7.62 -9.89
CA VAL A 126 -11.15 -7.49 -8.58
C VAL A 126 -9.86 -6.69 -8.64
N PHE A 127 -9.71 -5.77 -7.70
CA PHE A 127 -8.46 -5.10 -7.38
C PHE A 127 -8.09 -5.41 -5.94
N MET A 128 -6.82 -5.60 -5.62
CA MET A 128 -6.38 -5.88 -4.25
C MET A 128 -5.00 -5.31 -3.97
N GLU A 129 -4.79 -4.91 -2.72
CA GLU A 129 -3.49 -4.49 -2.20
C GLU A 129 -3.27 -5.15 -0.83
N HIS A 130 -2.09 -5.71 -0.62
CA HIS A 130 -1.73 -6.47 0.57
C HIS A 130 -0.38 -6.00 1.11
N GLU A 131 -0.36 -5.52 2.36
CA GLU A 131 0.83 -4.98 3.03
C GLU A 131 1.29 -5.85 4.22
N PRO A 132 1.73 -7.11 4.02
CA PRO A 132 2.22 -7.91 5.13
C PRO A 132 3.63 -7.47 5.55
N ARG A 133 3.85 -7.44 6.87
CA ARG A 133 5.17 -7.26 7.49
C ARG A 133 5.52 -8.43 8.40
N ILE A 134 6.80 -8.77 8.44
CA ILE A 134 7.36 -9.82 9.28
C ILE A 134 8.43 -9.23 10.18
N SER A 135 8.23 -9.28 11.49
CA SER A 135 9.14 -8.75 12.51
C SER A 135 10.46 -9.50 12.53
N ILE A 136 11.54 -8.77 12.26
CA ILE A 136 12.91 -9.30 12.35
C ILE A 136 13.31 -9.45 13.82
N ASP A 137 12.94 -8.49 14.67
CA ASP A 137 13.17 -8.51 16.11
C ASP A 137 12.58 -9.76 16.78
N TYR A 138 11.31 -10.07 16.45
CA TYR A 138 10.63 -11.25 16.97
C TYR A 138 11.34 -12.54 16.54
N LEU A 139 11.67 -12.67 15.25
CA LEU A 139 12.36 -13.84 14.72
C LEU A 139 13.80 -13.98 15.26
N ALA A 140 14.46 -12.86 15.56
CA ALA A 140 15.78 -12.84 16.17
C ALA A 140 15.76 -13.10 17.69
N GLY A 141 14.59 -13.03 18.34
CA GLY A 141 14.42 -13.18 19.78
C GLY A 141 15.07 -12.06 20.60
N ARG A 142 15.41 -10.94 19.98
CA ARG A 142 16.06 -9.79 20.64
C ARG A 142 15.61 -8.48 20.00
N SER A 143 15.59 -7.41 20.79
CA SER A 143 15.38 -6.07 20.24
C SER A 143 16.55 -5.64 19.35
N LEU A 144 16.22 -5.07 18.20
CA LEU A 144 17.09 -4.42 17.23
C LEU A 144 16.83 -2.91 17.20
N ALA A 145 16.16 -2.37 18.22
CA ALA A 145 15.82 -0.97 18.31
C ALA A 145 17.08 -0.08 18.33
N VAL A 146 17.04 1.03 17.58
CA VAL A 146 18.11 2.03 17.54
C VAL A 146 17.49 3.42 17.55
N GLY A 147 17.72 4.19 18.61
CA GLY A 147 17.14 5.52 18.76
C GLY A 147 15.60 5.47 18.70
N PRO A 148 14.93 6.23 17.81
CA PRO A 148 13.48 6.21 17.69
C PRO A 148 12.93 4.99 16.94
N PHE A 149 13.77 4.20 16.27
CA PHE A 149 13.32 3.03 15.50
C PHE A 149 13.13 1.84 16.45
N LYS A 150 11.88 1.46 16.69
CA LYS A 150 11.50 0.50 17.75
C LYS A 150 11.62 -0.96 17.33
N GLU A 151 11.27 -1.25 16.09
CA GLU A 151 11.13 -2.62 15.58
C GLU A 151 11.34 -2.61 14.07
N TRP A 152 12.06 -3.61 13.55
CA TRP A 152 12.39 -3.74 12.14
C TRP A 152 11.63 -4.90 11.49
N TYR A 153 11.29 -4.72 10.22
CA TYR A 153 10.45 -5.65 9.48
C TYR A 153 11.04 -5.98 8.11
N VAL A 154 10.85 -7.22 7.67
CA VAL A 154 10.75 -7.49 6.22
C VAL A 154 9.35 -7.09 5.82
N ALA A 155 9.24 -6.11 4.93
CA ALA A 155 7.97 -5.50 4.54
C ALA A 155 7.67 -5.78 3.06
N PHE A 156 6.40 -6.03 2.76
CA PHE A 156 5.88 -6.20 1.41
C PHE A 156 4.68 -5.31 1.19
N ASP A 157 4.47 -4.94 -0.05
CA ASP A 157 3.26 -4.28 -0.55
C ASP A 157 2.99 -4.87 -1.95
N TRP A 158 1.97 -5.71 -2.03
CA TRP A 158 1.60 -6.44 -3.23
C TRP A 158 0.27 -5.93 -3.77
N ILE A 159 0.30 -5.36 -4.97
CA ILE A 159 -0.86 -4.81 -5.66
C ILE A 159 -1.18 -5.68 -6.86
N TYR A 160 -2.44 -6.07 -6.98
CA TYR A 160 -2.94 -6.87 -8.08
C TYR A 160 -4.27 -6.34 -8.58
N ASP A 161 -4.30 -5.98 -9.85
CA ASP A 161 -5.51 -5.65 -10.60
C ASP A 161 -5.73 -6.77 -11.63
N HIS A 162 -6.81 -7.55 -11.50
CA HIS A 162 -7.02 -8.71 -12.36
C HIS A 162 -7.15 -8.35 -13.84
N GLY A 163 -7.76 -7.20 -14.12
CA GLY A 163 -8.15 -6.76 -15.46
C GLY A 163 -9.24 -7.63 -16.08
N SER A 164 -9.82 -7.18 -17.19
CA SER A 164 -10.75 -8.03 -17.98
C SER A 164 -10.02 -9.05 -18.84
N ASN A 165 -8.72 -8.86 -19.05
CA ASN A 165 -7.82 -9.76 -19.77
C ASN A 165 -6.37 -9.41 -19.39
N SER A 166 -5.39 -10.15 -19.93
CA SER A 166 -3.98 -9.95 -19.61
C SER A 166 -3.41 -8.58 -20.01
N ALA A 167 -3.98 -7.90 -21.01
CA ALA A 167 -3.53 -6.56 -21.43
C ALA A 167 -4.02 -5.44 -20.49
N ASN A 168 -5.07 -5.71 -19.71
CA ASN A 168 -5.65 -4.76 -18.75
C ASN A 168 -5.32 -5.11 -17.29
N ARG A 169 -4.28 -5.91 -17.07
CA ARG A 169 -3.89 -6.41 -15.75
C ARG A 169 -2.71 -5.62 -15.19
N ALA A 170 -2.67 -5.47 -13.87
CA ALA A 170 -1.45 -5.07 -13.16
C ALA A 170 -1.12 -6.03 -12.03
N ASN A 171 0.18 -6.22 -11.79
CA ASN A 171 0.70 -7.10 -10.77
C ASN A 171 2.08 -6.60 -10.33
N THR A 172 2.13 -5.97 -9.16
CA THR A 172 3.28 -5.22 -8.67
C THR A 172 3.65 -5.70 -7.28
N LEU A 173 4.89 -6.11 -7.08
CA LEU A 173 5.42 -6.45 -5.75
C LEU A 173 6.48 -5.44 -5.33
N TYR A 174 6.18 -4.70 -4.28
CA TYR A 174 7.14 -3.97 -3.48
C TYR A 174 7.65 -4.87 -2.35
N SER A 175 8.97 -4.93 -2.17
CA SER A 175 9.60 -5.68 -1.08
C SER A 175 10.80 -4.94 -0.52
N GLY A 176 10.98 -4.97 0.80
CA GLY A 176 12.08 -4.26 1.44
C GLY A 176 12.02 -4.24 2.96
N LEU A 177 12.46 -3.11 3.54
CA LEU A 177 12.62 -2.93 4.98
C LEU A 177 11.57 -1.97 5.53
N GLY A 178 10.94 -2.37 6.63
CA GLY A 178 9.99 -1.56 7.38
C GLY A 178 10.48 -1.26 8.80
N THR A 179 9.93 -0.23 9.41
CA THR A 179 10.16 0.11 10.82
C THR A 179 8.95 0.82 11.43
N ASP A 180 8.78 0.65 12.74
CA ASP A 180 7.94 1.52 13.56
C ASP A 180 8.79 2.55 14.30
N ILE A 181 8.29 3.78 14.41
CA ILE A 181 9.06 4.94 14.89
C ILE A 181 8.38 5.53 16.13
N ASP A 182 9.12 5.64 17.22
CA ASP A 182 8.72 6.37 18.42
C ASP A 182 9.02 7.87 18.28
N ILE A 183 7.96 8.66 18.16
CA ILE A 183 8.05 10.13 18.15
C ILE A 183 7.61 10.74 19.49
N HIS A 184 7.52 9.93 20.55
CA HIS A 184 7.17 10.35 21.90
C HIS A 184 5.85 11.14 21.95
N SER A 185 4.86 10.67 21.19
CA SER A 185 3.54 11.30 21.09
C SER A 185 2.45 10.24 20.97
N ARG A 186 1.19 10.67 20.91
CA ARG A 186 0.03 9.79 20.69
C ARG A 186 -0.09 9.25 19.25
N VAL A 187 0.86 9.60 18.38
CA VAL A 187 0.84 9.25 16.97
C VAL A 187 1.60 7.94 16.77
N ASN A 188 0.93 6.95 16.19
CA ASN A 188 1.64 5.79 15.66
C ASN A 188 2.26 6.18 14.32
N LEU A 189 3.52 5.82 14.10
CA LEU A 189 4.26 6.15 12.89
C LEU A 189 5.02 4.92 12.41
N SER A 190 4.81 4.57 11.14
CA SER A 190 5.53 3.50 10.45
C SER A 190 6.10 4.02 9.15
N ALA A 191 7.29 3.54 8.80
CA ALA A 191 7.93 3.85 7.53
C ALA A 191 8.43 2.55 6.87
N ASN A 192 8.33 2.49 5.56
CA ASN A 192 8.83 1.37 4.78
C ASN A 192 9.58 1.87 3.54
N PHE A 193 10.58 1.09 3.12
CA PHE A 193 11.36 1.36 1.92
C PHE A 193 11.48 0.08 1.09
N TYR A 194 11.10 0.15 -0.18
CA TYR A 194 10.92 -1.00 -1.04
C TYR A 194 11.66 -0.86 -2.37
N GLY A 195 12.14 -1.98 -2.90
CA GLY A 195 12.36 -2.16 -4.33
C GLY A 195 11.13 -2.75 -4.99
N ARG A 196 10.87 -2.40 -6.26
CA ARG A 196 9.69 -2.85 -7.02
C ARG A 196 10.06 -3.88 -8.07
N TYR A 197 9.42 -5.04 -8.03
CA TYR A 197 9.34 -5.94 -9.17
C TYR A 197 7.97 -5.80 -9.84
N GLN A 198 7.97 -5.51 -11.14
CA GLN A 198 6.78 -5.35 -11.95
C GLN A 198 6.58 -6.60 -12.80
N TRP A 199 5.41 -7.25 -12.71
CA TRP A 199 4.95 -8.22 -13.72
C TRP A 199 4.08 -7.48 -14.75
N GLU A 200 2.82 -7.85 -14.90
CA GLU A 200 1.86 -7.11 -15.73
C GLU A 200 1.69 -5.67 -15.22
N ASN A 201 1.51 -4.72 -16.14
CA ASN A 201 1.32 -3.30 -15.87
C ASN A 201 0.60 -2.62 -17.06
N TYR A 202 -0.55 -3.17 -17.44
CA TYR A 202 -1.37 -2.65 -18.52
C TYR A 202 -0.62 -2.52 -19.87
N GLY A 203 0.36 -3.39 -20.14
CA GLY A 203 1.20 -3.37 -21.34
C GLY A 203 2.28 -2.29 -21.35
N ALA A 204 2.61 -1.69 -20.20
CA ALA A 204 3.65 -0.67 -20.11
C ALA A 204 5.06 -1.22 -20.36
N SER A 205 6.02 -0.34 -20.69
CA SER A 205 7.38 -0.76 -21.08
C SER A 205 8.23 -1.33 -19.93
N ASN A 206 7.79 -1.19 -18.69
CA ASN A 206 8.52 -1.68 -17.51
C ASN A 206 8.06 -3.06 -17.01
N GLU A 207 7.18 -3.75 -17.73
CA GLU A 207 6.71 -5.08 -17.36
C GLU A 207 7.86 -6.11 -17.26
N TYR A 208 7.69 -7.08 -16.35
CA TYR A 208 8.63 -8.18 -16.08
C TYR A 208 10.06 -7.72 -15.75
N SER A 209 10.18 -6.70 -14.90
CA SER A 209 11.47 -6.13 -14.53
C SER A 209 11.52 -5.60 -13.09
N TRP A 210 12.73 -5.45 -12.55
CA TRP A 210 12.95 -4.64 -11.36
C TRP A 210 13.02 -3.17 -11.80
N ASP A 211 12.05 -2.37 -11.39
CA ASP A 211 11.90 -1.01 -11.89
C ASP A 211 11.39 -0.06 -10.81
N GLY A 212 12.25 0.80 -10.30
CA GLY A 212 11.88 1.80 -9.29
C GLY A 212 11.78 1.30 -7.85
N TYR A 213 11.47 2.26 -6.99
CA TYR A 213 11.46 2.13 -5.53
C TYR A 213 10.25 2.86 -4.97
N ARG A 214 9.82 2.47 -3.76
CA ARG A 214 8.78 3.16 -2.99
C ARG A 214 9.31 3.48 -1.59
N ALA A 215 9.18 4.74 -1.19
CA ALA A 215 9.24 5.13 0.21
C ALA A 215 7.81 5.38 0.69
N GLN A 216 7.40 4.67 1.74
CA GLN A 216 6.07 4.77 2.31
C GLN A 216 6.15 5.28 3.74
N LEU A 217 5.30 6.25 4.07
CA LEU A 217 5.12 6.74 5.44
C LEU A 217 3.64 6.62 5.80
N LYS A 218 3.32 6.02 6.94
CA LYS A 218 1.95 5.89 7.46
C LYS A 218 1.90 6.32 8.91
N TYR A 219 0.87 7.05 9.27
CA TYR A 219 0.65 7.51 10.64
C TYR A 219 -0.83 7.49 11.01
N ILE A 220 -1.08 7.21 12.29
CA ILE A 220 -2.44 7.18 12.86
C ILE A 220 -2.47 8.10 14.07
N VAL A 221 -3.46 8.98 14.10
CA VAL A 221 -3.68 9.97 15.14
C VAL A 221 -5.10 9.79 15.71
N PRO A 222 -5.25 9.19 16.89
CA PRO A 222 -6.51 9.23 17.62
C PRO A 222 -6.84 10.71 17.97
N ILE A 223 -7.99 11.20 17.51
CA ILE A 223 -8.41 12.59 17.74
C ILE A 223 -9.30 12.69 18.97
N SER A 224 -10.36 11.90 19.06
CA SER A 224 -11.34 11.97 20.15
C SER A 224 -12.08 10.65 20.34
N GLN A 225 -12.58 10.44 21.56
CA GLN A 225 -13.61 9.46 21.87
C GLN A 225 -14.84 10.16 22.42
N PHE A 226 -16.01 9.61 22.14
CA PHE A 226 -17.30 10.20 22.49
C PHE A 226 -18.06 9.30 23.47
N SER A 227 -18.96 9.90 24.27
CA SER A 227 -19.70 9.18 25.31
C SER A 227 -20.71 8.16 24.78
N ASN A 228 -21.09 8.26 23.50
CA ASN A 228 -21.90 7.26 22.80
C ASN A 228 -21.06 6.08 22.28
N GLY A 229 -19.78 6.01 22.64
CA GLY A 229 -18.85 4.97 22.25
C GLY A 229 -18.18 5.19 20.90
N ALA A 230 -18.54 6.24 20.16
CA ALA A 230 -17.87 6.52 18.90
C ALA A 230 -16.43 7.02 19.10
N SER A 231 -15.59 6.84 18.08
CA SER A 231 -14.23 7.39 18.00
C SER A 231 -14.03 8.17 16.71
N LEU A 232 -13.15 9.17 16.76
CA LEU A 232 -12.66 9.91 15.61
C LEU A 232 -11.15 9.72 15.51
N THR A 233 -10.70 9.20 14.38
CA THR A 233 -9.30 8.90 14.09
C THR A 233 -8.91 9.54 12.77
N TYR A 234 -7.72 10.12 12.71
CA TYR A 234 -7.11 10.57 11.47
C TYR A 234 -5.99 9.63 11.08
N ILE A 235 -6.03 9.13 9.85
CA ILE A 235 -5.02 8.23 9.30
C ILE A 235 -4.44 8.92 8.07
N GLY A 236 -3.12 9.00 8.00
CA GLY A 236 -2.44 9.51 6.83
C GLY A 236 -1.41 8.52 6.34
N PHE A 237 -1.32 8.36 5.02
CA PHE A 237 -0.24 7.60 4.41
C PHE A 237 0.16 8.19 3.08
N THR A 238 1.44 8.15 2.78
CA THR A 238 1.99 8.65 1.52
C THR A 238 2.92 7.63 0.90
N ASN A 239 2.65 7.29 -0.35
CA ASN A 239 3.53 6.49 -1.21
C ASN A 239 4.32 7.45 -2.11
N PHE A 240 5.64 7.45 -1.98
CA PHE A 240 6.57 8.15 -2.86
C PHE A 240 7.26 7.13 -3.75
N ASP A 241 6.82 7.05 -5.00
CA ASP A 241 7.40 6.17 -6.01
C ASP A 241 8.42 6.95 -6.83
N PHE A 242 9.59 6.36 -7.07
CA PHE A 242 10.66 7.03 -7.81
C PHE A 242 11.62 6.04 -8.47
N GLY A 243 12.41 6.53 -9.43
CA GLY A 243 13.44 5.74 -10.11
C GLY A 243 12.91 4.75 -11.14
N SER A 244 11.67 4.93 -11.62
CA SER A 244 11.12 4.12 -12.71
C SER A 244 11.64 4.56 -14.07
N ASP A 245 11.85 3.59 -14.95
CA ASP A 245 12.31 3.76 -16.33
C ASP A 245 11.16 4.00 -17.33
N LEU A 246 9.90 4.00 -16.89
CA LEU A 246 8.70 4.19 -17.74
C LEU A 246 8.78 5.41 -18.69
N HIS A 247 9.38 6.50 -18.22
CA HIS A 247 9.53 7.74 -18.97
C HIS A 247 10.54 7.67 -20.13
N LYS A 248 11.44 6.67 -20.15
CA LYS A 248 12.52 6.57 -21.16
C LYS A 248 11.96 6.30 -22.55
N ASP A 249 10.93 5.46 -22.62
CA ASP A 249 10.31 5.04 -23.89
C ASP A 249 9.02 5.80 -24.20
N ASN A 250 8.43 6.44 -23.19
CA ASN A 250 7.16 7.15 -23.34
C ASN A 250 7.16 8.49 -22.56
N PRO A 251 7.21 9.65 -23.26
CA PRO A 251 7.22 10.96 -22.60
C PRO A 251 5.89 11.31 -21.91
N ALA A 252 4.82 10.55 -22.15
CA ALA A 252 3.57 10.67 -21.40
C ALA A 252 3.61 9.92 -20.05
N ARG A 253 4.75 9.32 -19.68
CA ARG A 253 4.97 8.62 -18.42
C ARG A 253 6.07 9.30 -17.62
N THR A 254 6.11 9.03 -16.31
CA THR A 254 7.06 9.65 -15.38
C THR A 254 7.93 8.62 -14.66
N ALA A 255 9.10 9.07 -14.20
CA ALA A 255 9.98 8.27 -13.35
C ALA A 255 9.51 8.18 -11.89
N ASN A 256 8.54 9.00 -11.51
CA ASN A 256 8.08 9.16 -10.13
C ASN A 256 6.57 9.37 -10.06
N ALA A 257 6.00 9.06 -8.90
CA ALA A 257 4.62 9.37 -8.56
C ALA A 257 4.54 9.62 -7.05
N THR A 258 3.58 10.42 -6.61
CA THR A 258 3.27 10.59 -5.19
C THR A 258 1.78 10.48 -4.98
N VAL A 259 1.38 9.64 -4.04
CA VAL A 259 -0.01 9.49 -3.63
C VAL A 259 -0.08 9.70 -2.13
N ALA A 260 -0.67 10.81 -1.71
CA ALA A 260 -0.82 11.17 -0.30
C ALA A 260 -2.30 11.08 0.10
N THR A 261 -2.62 10.18 1.02
CA THR A 261 -3.99 9.89 1.48
C THR A 261 -4.20 10.43 2.87
N ASN A 262 -5.34 11.09 3.07
CA ASN A 262 -5.78 11.69 4.32
C ASN A 262 -7.17 11.17 4.65
N VAL A 263 -7.27 10.30 5.65
CA VAL A 263 -8.50 9.63 6.06
C VAL A 263 -8.98 10.22 7.38
N LEU A 264 -10.25 10.60 7.43
CA LEU A 264 -10.99 10.83 8.65
C LEU A 264 -11.96 9.66 8.85
N LEU A 265 -11.69 8.88 9.89
CA LEU A 265 -12.47 7.71 10.27
C LEU A 265 -13.31 8.04 11.50
N TYR A 266 -14.63 7.92 11.36
CA TYR A 266 -15.58 7.99 12.47
C TYR A 266 -16.21 6.62 12.68
N SER A 267 -15.93 5.99 13.82
CA SER A 267 -16.27 4.58 14.06
C SER A 267 -17.09 4.39 15.32
N PHE A 268 -18.09 3.52 15.26
CA PHE A 268 -18.76 2.87 16.40
C PHE A 268 -18.17 1.46 16.61
N THR A 269 -18.81 0.59 17.40
CA THR A 269 -18.38 -0.82 17.55
C THR A 269 -18.26 -1.53 16.20
N HIS A 270 -19.24 -1.32 15.33
CA HIS A 270 -19.32 -2.01 14.05
C HIS A 270 -19.50 -1.05 12.89
N LEU A 271 -20.34 0.00 13.05
CA LEU A 271 -20.61 0.93 11.96
C LEU A 271 -19.46 1.93 11.81
N ARG A 272 -18.97 2.08 10.59
CA ARG A 272 -17.81 2.92 10.26
C ARG A 272 -18.15 3.90 9.15
N PHE A 273 -17.67 5.12 9.28
CA PHE A 273 -17.81 6.18 8.29
C PHE A 273 -16.42 6.73 7.95
N THR A 274 -16.09 6.71 6.67
CA THR A 274 -14.76 7.10 6.20
C THR A 274 -14.91 8.26 5.23
N LEU A 275 -14.16 9.34 5.46
CA LEU A 275 -13.99 10.43 4.51
C LEU A 275 -12.52 10.55 4.15
N VAL A 276 -12.21 10.61 2.86
CA VAL A 276 -10.82 10.59 2.40
C VAL A 276 -10.58 11.71 1.41
N GLY A 277 -9.49 12.46 1.62
CA GLY A 277 -8.88 13.31 0.62
C GLY A 277 -7.55 12.70 0.18
N ARG A 278 -7.42 12.38 -1.11
CA ARG A 278 -6.20 11.82 -1.69
C ARG A 278 -5.62 12.80 -2.71
N TYR A 279 -4.37 13.17 -2.52
CA TYR A 279 -3.63 13.98 -3.48
C TYR A 279 -2.75 13.09 -4.35
N PHE A 280 -2.72 13.39 -5.64
CA PHE A 280 -1.91 12.73 -6.65
C PHE A 280 -0.94 13.73 -7.26
N HIS A 281 0.30 13.28 -7.45
CA HIS A 281 1.27 13.88 -8.35
C HIS A 281 1.83 12.78 -9.25
N ASN A 282 1.73 12.96 -10.56
CA ASN A 282 1.99 11.95 -11.57
C ASN A 282 1.31 10.60 -11.25
N GLY A 283 0.04 10.64 -10.87
CA GLY A 283 -0.71 9.45 -10.47
C GLY A 283 -0.61 8.32 -11.50
N GLY A 284 -0.31 7.11 -11.01
CA GLY A 284 -0.02 5.92 -11.83
C GLY A 284 1.15 6.07 -12.79
N ASN A 285 2.11 6.95 -12.50
CA ASN A 285 3.24 7.31 -13.35
C ASN A 285 2.85 7.93 -14.71
N TRP A 286 1.71 8.63 -14.78
CA TRP A 286 1.34 9.44 -15.95
C TRP A 286 1.91 10.85 -15.84
N GLN A 287 2.41 11.39 -16.94
CA GLN A 287 2.86 12.77 -17.03
C GLN A 287 1.64 13.69 -17.15
N ASP A 288 1.44 14.54 -16.16
CA ASP A 288 0.31 15.46 -16.14
C ASP A 288 0.33 16.43 -17.32
N GLY A 289 -0.85 16.70 -17.87
CA GLY A 289 -1.03 17.60 -19.01
C GLY A 289 -0.58 17.06 -20.37
N SER A 290 -0.05 15.83 -20.42
CA SER A 290 0.31 15.15 -21.68
C SER A 290 -0.92 14.98 -22.59
N GLU A 291 -0.74 15.19 -23.90
CA GLU A 291 -1.81 14.95 -24.88
C GLU A 291 -1.82 13.48 -25.28
N LEU A 292 -2.96 12.82 -25.08
CA LEU A 292 -3.16 11.39 -25.30
C LEU A 292 -4.37 11.16 -26.20
N ASN A 293 -4.43 9.99 -26.83
CA ASN A 293 -5.58 9.56 -27.62
C ASN A 293 -5.72 8.03 -27.55
N PHE A 294 -6.83 7.56 -26.99
CA PHE A 294 -7.14 6.14 -26.82
C PHE A 294 -8.17 5.62 -27.83
N GLY A 295 -8.38 6.34 -28.94
CA GLY A 295 -9.32 5.99 -30.01
C GLY A 295 -10.54 6.90 -30.10
N ASP A 296 -10.86 7.65 -29.04
CA ASP A 296 -12.05 8.50 -28.94
C ASP A 296 -11.73 10.01 -29.05
N GLY A 297 -10.55 10.34 -29.59
CA GLY A 297 -10.08 11.70 -29.78
C GLY A 297 -9.00 12.12 -28.77
N ASN A 298 -8.41 13.29 -29.03
CA ASN A 298 -7.34 13.81 -28.18
C ASN A 298 -7.91 14.33 -26.86
N PHE A 299 -7.24 14.00 -25.76
CA PHE A 299 -7.51 14.54 -24.43
C PHE A 299 -6.20 14.87 -23.72
N ARG A 300 -6.27 15.66 -22.65
CA ARG A 300 -5.11 15.93 -21.79
C ARG A 300 -5.18 15.10 -20.53
N ALA A 301 -4.09 14.43 -20.19
CA ALA A 301 -3.98 13.67 -18.95
C ALA A 301 -4.16 14.59 -17.73
N ARG A 302 -4.90 14.09 -16.73
CA ARG A 302 -5.05 14.72 -15.41
C ARG A 302 -4.64 13.72 -14.33
N SER A 303 -3.35 13.64 -14.12
CA SER A 303 -2.71 12.76 -13.14
C SER A 303 -2.28 13.50 -11.87
N ASP A 304 -2.34 14.83 -11.87
CA ASP A 304 -2.16 15.69 -10.70
C ASP A 304 -3.49 16.21 -10.17
N GLY A 305 -3.65 16.25 -8.84
CA GLY A 305 -4.80 16.87 -8.20
C GLY A 305 -5.36 16.07 -7.03
N TRP A 306 -6.56 16.48 -6.59
CA TRP A 306 -7.27 15.84 -5.49
C TRP A 306 -8.36 14.90 -6.01
N GLY A 307 -8.44 13.73 -5.40
CA GLY A 307 -9.57 12.82 -5.45
C GLY A 307 -10.13 12.58 -4.05
N TYR A 308 -11.36 12.09 -3.99
CA TYR A 308 -12.11 11.95 -2.74
C TYR A 308 -12.76 10.59 -2.64
N TYR A 309 -12.87 10.08 -1.42
CA TYR A 309 -13.63 8.87 -1.12
C TYR A 309 -14.57 9.13 0.06
N ALA A 310 -15.75 8.52 0.01
CA ALA A 310 -16.67 8.44 1.13
C ALA A 310 -17.13 6.98 1.28
N GLY A 311 -16.98 6.43 2.48
CA GLY A 311 -17.28 5.03 2.76
C GLY A 311 -18.25 4.87 3.93
N VAL A 312 -19.12 3.86 3.84
CA VAL A 312 -19.91 3.35 4.97
C VAL A 312 -19.64 1.85 5.08
N GLY A 313 -19.14 1.42 6.23
CA GLY A 313 -18.68 0.06 6.44
C GLY A 313 -19.16 -0.57 7.73
N TYR A 314 -18.99 -1.90 7.80
CA TYR A 314 -19.29 -2.72 8.96
C TYR A 314 -18.06 -3.56 9.34
N GLN A 315 -17.56 -3.36 10.56
CA GLN A 315 -16.54 -4.20 11.18
C GLN A 315 -17.19 -5.40 11.88
N PHE A 316 -16.70 -6.62 11.61
CA PHE A 316 -17.27 -7.87 12.13
C PHE A 316 -16.87 -8.19 13.57
#